data_AF-A0A1I1XC47-F1
#
_entry.id   AF-A0A1I1XC47-F1
#
_cell.length_a   1.000
_cell.length_b   1.000
_cell.length_c   1.000
_cell.angle_alpha   90.00
_cell.angle_beta   90.00
_cell.angle_gamma   90.00
#
_symmetry.space_group_name_H-M   'P 1'
#
loop_
_entity.id
_entity.type
_entity.pdbx_description
1 polymer ?
#
loop_
_entity_poly.entity_id
_entity_poly.type
_entity_poly.pdbx_seq_one_letter_code
_entity_poly.pdbx_strand_id
1 'polypeptide(L)'
;MVPNNFKEWACSLSGCDGGNINADTWLCGIEWGGGSKNDYYAERLPREIKNGASTPEQNIYDWKDSITYPFGRSFAKLYSAIVGEKVENYSEFVSKKWKGSEIFKLNLYPIAFDSTDSALWHMYRLKLIVCTGVSYLRDFFICFGGNSENSATIQYEDLSPSPGSKVENKRRFYWVHLDQHTTLVVIPFFSGSYGLNSNYLLQKIGNRIREICPYRIGH
;
A
#
# COMPACT_ATOMS: atom_id res chain seq x y z
N MET A 1 21.13 -12.54 4.25
CA MET A 1 20.96 -13.00 2.85
C MET A 1 19.49 -13.36 2.67
N VAL A 2 18.81 -12.85 1.64
CA VAL A 2 17.40 -13.19 1.40
C VAL A 2 17.29 -14.66 0.95
N PRO A 3 16.42 -15.49 1.56
CA PRO A 3 16.25 -16.90 1.17
C PRO A 3 15.91 -17.03 -0.31
N ASN A 4 16.47 -18.04 -1.00
CA ASN A 4 16.22 -18.24 -2.44
C ASN A 4 14.73 -18.47 -2.73
N ASN A 5 14.04 -19.28 -1.92
CA ASN A 5 12.61 -19.55 -2.12
C ASN A 5 11.78 -18.26 -1.99
N PHE A 6 12.17 -17.32 -1.11
CA PHE A 6 11.51 -16.02 -1.07
C PHE A 6 11.72 -15.21 -2.36
N LYS A 7 12.92 -15.23 -2.94
CA LYS A 7 13.18 -14.55 -4.21
C LYS A 7 12.36 -15.17 -5.34
N GLU A 8 12.34 -16.49 -5.42
CA GLU A 8 11.57 -17.23 -6.42
C GLU A 8 10.07 -16.94 -6.28
N TRP A 9 9.55 -16.94 -5.05
CA TRP A 9 8.17 -16.59 -4.76
C TRP A 9 7.86 -15.13 -5.14
N ALA A 10 8.70 -14.18 -4.73
CA ALA A 10 8.49 -12.75 -4.94
C ALA A 10 8.65 -12.34 -6.42
N CYS A 11 9.43 -13.09 -7.20
CA CYS A 11 9.65 -12.86 -8.63
C CYS A 11 8.78 -13.76 -9.53
N SER A 12 7.80 -14.46 -8.95
CA SER A 12 6.83 -15.28 -9.70
C SER A 12 5.47 -14.58 -9.82
N LEU A 13 4.43 -15.33 -10.22
CA LEU A 13 3.05 -14.84 -10.35
C LEU A 13 2.23 -15.02 -9.06
N SER A 14 2.92 -15.14 -7.92
CA SER A 14 2.31 -15.20 -6.59
C SER A 14 1.28 -14.08 -6.39
N GLY A 15 0.14 -14.45 -5.82
CA GLY A 15 -0.92 -13.49 -5.53
C GLY A 15 -1.73 -13.00 -6.73
N CYS A 16 -1.44 -13.43 -7.95
CA CYS A 16 -2.30 -13.12 -9.10
C CYS A 16 -3.60 -13.94 -9.03
N ASP A 17 -4.71 -13.37 -9.49
CA ASP A 17 -6.00 -14.08 -9.59
C ASP A 17 -5.98 -15.16 -10.67
N GLY A 18 -5.07 -15.06 -11.65
CA GLY A 18 -4.87 -16.06 -12.69
C GLY A 18 -5.66 -15.78 -13.96
N GLY A 19 -6.04 -16.84 -14.67
CA GLY A 19 -6.57 -16.78 -16.04
C GLY A 19 -5.66 -17.53 -17.02
N ASN A 20 -5.66 -17.10 -18.28
CA ASN A 20 -4.80 -17.68 -19.31
C ASN A 20 -3.52 -16.84 -19.45
N ILE A 21 -2.38 -17.37 -18.99
CA ILE A 21 -1.09 -16.67 -19.10
C ILE A 21 -0.70 -16.35 -20.55
N ASN A 22 -1.22 -17.09 -21.52
CA ASN A 22 -0.98 -16.85 -22.94
C ASN A 22 -2.06 -15.96 -23.59
N ALA A 23 -2.95 -15.35 -22.80
CA ALA A 23 -3.92 -14.41 -23.33
C ALA A 23 -3.23 -13.16 -23.87
N ASP A 24 -3.75 -12.64 -24.99
CA ASP A 24 -3.27 -11.39 -25.60
C ASP A 24 -3.53 -10.16 -24.71
N THR A 25 -4.46 -10.28 -23.76
CA THR A 25 -4.84 -9.20 -22.84
C THR A 25 -4.52 -9.56 -21.41
N TRP A 26 -3.61 -8.79 -20.80
CA TRP A 26 -3.31 -8.85 -19.37
C TRP A 26 -3.88 -7.62 -18.69
N LEU A 27 -4.59 -7.83 -17.59
CA LEU A 27 -5.21 -6.77 -16.83
C LEU A 27 -4.65 -6.73 -15.40
N CYS A 28 -4.17 -5.55 -14.98
CA CYS A 28 -3.58 -5.34 -13.66
C CYS A 28 -4.42 -4.38 -12.82
N GLY A 29 -4.81 -4.82 -11.63
CA GLY A 29 -5.51 -3.98 -10.64
C GLY A 29 -4.60 -3.61 -9.47
N ILE A 30 -4.89 -2.50 -8.79
CA ILE A 30 -4.26 -2.13 -7.51
C ILE A 30 -4.69 -3.03 -6.34
N GLU A 31 -5.57 -3.99 -6.61
CA GLU A 31 -6.01 -4.99 -5.66
C GLU A 31 -4.81 -5.83 -5.18
N TRP A 32 -4.97 -6.40 -4.00
CA TRP A 32 -4.01 -7.33 -3.43
C TRP A 32 -4.38 -8.77 -3.74
N GLY A 33 -3.36 -9.62 -3.79
CA GLY A 33 -3.48 -11.07 -3.86
C GLY A 33 -3.66 -11.72 -2.49
N GLY A 34 -4.19 -12.94 -2.49
CA GLY A 34 -4.47 -13.68 -1.26
C GLY A 34 -5.77 -13.23 -0.59
N GLY A 35 -6.01 -13.69 0.63
CA GLY A 35 -7.22 -13.38 1.41
C GLY A 35 -6.87 -12.75 2.74
N SER A 36 -7.65 -11.76 3.18
CA SER A 36 -7.36 -10.96 4.36
C SER A 36 -7.67 -11.58 5.73
N LYS A 37 -7.99 -12.88 5.73
CA LYS A 37 -8.68 -13.53 6.85
C LYS A 37 -8.02 -14.86 7.17
N ASN A 38 -8.25 -15.32 8.39
CA ASN A 38 -7.87 -16.64 8.90
C ASN A 38 -6.35 -16.87 9.02
N ASP A 39 -5.92 -18.08 8.66
CA ASP A 39 -4.59 -18.67 8.69
C ASP A 39 -3.68 -18.23 7.52
N TYR A 40 -4.11 -17.27 6.69
CA TYR A 40 -3.35 -16.88 5.49
C TYR A 40 -1.92 -16.47 5.83
N TYR A 41 -1.73 -15.51 6.73
CA TYR A 41 -0.39 -15.05 7.11
C TYR A 41 0.36 -16.03 8.00
N ALA A 42 -0.36 -16.78 8.85
CA ALA A 42 0.24 -17.66 9.85
C ALA A 42 0.70 -19.00 9.25
N GLU A 43 -0.01 -19.51 8.25
CA GLU A 43 0.20 -20.85 7.71
C GLU A 43 0.40 -20.87 6.20
N ARG A 44 -0.49 -20.23 5.44
CA ARG A 44 -0.51 -20.36 3.98
C ARG A 44 0.62 -19.59 3.30
N LEU A 45 0.80 -18.31 3.62
CA LEU A 45 1.86 -17.47 3.07
C LEU A 45 3.27 -18.02 3.40
N PRO A 46 3.59 -18.43 4.65
CA PRO A 46 4.86 -19.09 4.94
C PRO A 46 5.08 -20.37 4.13
N ARG A 47 4.01 -21.14 3.87
CA ARG A 47 4.06 -22.36 3.05
C ARG A 47 4.29 -22.02 1.57
N GLU A 48 3.60 -21.03 1.03
CA GLU A 48 3.80 -20.53 -0.34
C GLU A 48 5.24 -20.03 -0.53
N ILE A 49 5.75 -19.20 0.37
CA ILE A 49 7.15 -18.72 0.35
C ILE A 49 8.13 -19.88 0.47
N LYS A 50 7.85 -20.87 1.32
CA LYS A 50 8.69 -22.07 1.45
C LYS A 50 8.73 -22.89 0.16
N ASN A 51 7.64 -22.91 -0.60
CA ASN A 51 7.55 -23.63 -1.88
C ASN A 51 8.22 -22.90 -3.04
N GLY A 52 8.53 -21.60 -2.90
CA GLY A 52 9.21 -20.82 -3.93
C GLY A 52 8.26 -20.27 -4.97
N ALA A 53 8.65 -20.34 -6.25
CA ALA A 53 7.88 -19.79 -7.35
C ALA A 53 6.43 -20.35 -7.38
N SER A 54 5.46 -19.46 -7.46
CA SER A 54 4.05 -19.79 -7.60
C SER A 54 3.52 -19.40 -8.96
N THR A 55 2.75 -20.30 -9.56
CA THR A 55 1.88 -20.00 -10.70
C THR A 55 0.45 -20.04 -10.21
N PRO A 56 -0.35 -18.97 -10.38
CA PRO A 56 -1.75 -19.00 -10.01
C PRO A 56 -2.47 -20.08 -10.81
N GLU A 57 -3.64 -20.52 -10.31
CA GLU A 57 -4.46 -21.50 -11.02
C GLU A 57 -4.62 -21.07 -12.47
N GLN A 58 -4.06 -21.88 -13.35
CA GLN A 58 -4.15 -21.66 -14.77
C GLN A 58 -5.54 -22.09 -15.21
N ASN A 59 -6.10 -21.30 -16.12
CA ASN A 59 -7.08 -21.67 -17.14
C ASN A 59 -8.48 -21.03 -17.07
N ILE A 60 -8.93 -20.40 -15.98
CA ILE A 60 -10.21 -19.66 -15.99
C ILE A 60 -10.19 -18.50 -14.99
N TYR A 61 -10.23 -17.26 -15.47
CA TYR A 61 -10.61 -16.12 -14.64
C TYR A 61 -12.12 -16.16 -14.35
N ASP A 62 -12.52 -16.15 -13.07
CA ASP A 62 -13.93 -16.16 -12.71
C ASP A 62 -14.59 -14.79 -12.91
N TRP A 63 -15.05 -14.56 -14.14
CA TRP A 63 -15.81 -13.38 -14.48
C TRP A 63 -17.10 -13.24 -13.67
N LYS A 64 -17.74 -14.36 -13.27
CA LYS A 64 -19.04 -14.31 -12.58
C LYS A 64 -18.86 -13.83 -11.16
N ASP A 65 -17.86 -14.33 -10.45
CA ASP A 65 -17.49 -13.84 -9.12
C ASP A 65 -17.01 -12.39 -9.21
N SER A 66 -16.13 -12.08 -10.17
CA SER A 66 -15.56 -10.73 -10.36
C SER A 66 -16.64 -9.63 -10.44
N ILE A 67 -17.69 -9.82 -11.26
CA ILE A 67 -18.72 -8.79 -11.42
C ILE A 67 -19.64 -8.60 -10.20
N THR A 68 -19.53 -9.45 -9.17
CA THR A 68 -20.21 -9.19 -7.90
C THR A 68 -19.62 -7.95 -7.19
N TYR A 69 -18.35 -7.64 -7.46
CA TYR A 69 -17.63 -6.48 -6.91
C TYR A 69 -17.67 -5.24 -7.84
N PRO A 70 -17.71 -4.00 -7.31
CA PRO A 70 -17.68 -2.78 -8.12
C PRO A 70 -16.45 -2.67 -9.04
N PHE A 71 -15.29 -3.12 -8.55
CA PHE A 71 -14.05 -3.12 -9.34
C PHE A 71 -14.16 -4.10 -10.51
N GLY A 72 -14.56 -5.34 -10.26
CA GLY A 72 -14.75 -6.34 -11.31
C GLY A 72 -15.78 -5.95 -12.38
N ARG A 73 -16.87 -5.25 -12.01
CA ARG A 73 -17.80 -4.65 -13.01
C ARG A 73 -17.12 -3.63 -13.91
N SER A 74 -16.27 -2.78 -13.34
CA SER A 74 -15.50 -1.80 -14.12
C SER A 74 -14.51 -2.51 -15.04
N PHE A 75 -13.93 -3.62 -14.58
CA PHE A 75 -13.02 -4.44 -15.38
C PHE A 75 -13.70 -5.11 -16.56
N ALA A 76 -14.87 -5.72 -16.33
CA ALA A 76 -15.66 -6.32 -17.40
C ALA A 76 -16.09 -5.29 -18.45
N LYS A 77 -16.48 -4.08 -18.03
CA LYS A 77 -16.77 -2.97 -18.96
C LYS A 77 -15.56 -2.54 -19.78
N LEU A 78 -14.40 -2.40 -19.14
CA LEU A 78 -13.16 -2.09 -19.85
C LEU A 78 -12.84 -3.17 -20.87
N TYR A 79 -12.95 -4.44 -20.49
CA TYR A 79 -12.69 -5.54 -21.40
C TYR A 79 -13.67 -5.58 -22.58
N SER A 80 -14.98 -5.32 -22.35
CA SER A 80 -15.95 -5.14 -23.44
C SER A 80 -15.48 -4.09 -24.46
N ALA A 81 -15.02 -2.94 -23.98
CA ALA A 81 -14.54 -1.87 -24.86
C ALA A 81 -13.29 -2.29 -25.65
N ILE A 82 -12.35 -3.02 -25.02
CA ILE A 82 -11.13 -3.53 -25.66
C ILE A 82 -11.47 -4.45 -26.84
N VAL A 83 -12.48 -5.31 -26.69
CA VAL A 83 -12.90 -6.24 -27.75
C VAL A 83 -13.92 -5.64 -28.74
N GLY A 84 -14.14 -4.32 -28.68
CA GLY A 84 -15.00 -3.60 -29.62
C GLY A 84 -16.51 -3.73 -29.34
N GLU A 85 -16.88 -4.17 -28.15
CA GLU A 85 -18.27 -4.36 -27.74
C GLU A 85 -18.80 -3.17 -26.92
N LYS A 86 -20.13 -3.04 -26.82
CA LYS A 86 -20.77 -2.01 -25.98
C LYS A 86 -20.62 -2.34 -24.49
N VAL A 87 -20.17 -1.38 -23.69
CA VAL A 87 -19.87 -1.58 -22.27
C VAL A 87 -21.10 -1.94 -21.44
N GLU A 88 -22.30 -1.53 -21.87
CA GLU A 88 -23.57 -1.82 -21.21
C GLU A 88 -23.90 -3.33 -21.23
N ASN A 89 -23.35 -4.06 -22.21
CA ASN A 89 -23.61 -5.48 -22.43
C ASN A 89 -22.64 -6.40 -21.67
N TYR A 90 -21.74 -5.86 -20.83
CA TYR A 90 -20.72 -6.65 -20.12
C TYR A 90 -21.29 -7.86 -19.37
N SER A 91 -22.46 -7.73 -18.72
CA SER A 91 -23.10 -8.81 -17.97
C SER A 91 -23.58 -9.96 -18.86
N GLU A 92 -24.02 -9.66 -20.08
CA GLU A 92 -24.38 -10.67 -21.07
C GLU A 92 -23.13 -11.43 -21.54
N PHE A 93 -22.03 -10.72 -21.82
CA PHE A 93 -20.79 -11.37 -22.23
C PHE A 93 -20.22 -12.26 -21.13
N VAL A 94 -20.22 -11.80 -19.88
CA VAL A 94 -19.82 -12.62 -18.72
C VAL A 94 -20.69 -13.88 -18.57
N SER A 95 -21.99 -13.78 -18.82
CA SER A 95 -22.91 -14.91 -18.63
C SER A 95 -22.94 -15.91 -19.78
N LYS A 96 -22.66 -15.47 -21.03
CA LYS A 96 -22.88 -16.28 -22.24
C LYS A 96 -21.65 -16.49 -23.11
N LYS A 97 -20.63 -15.62 -23.05
CA LYS A 97 -19.53 -15.56 -24.02
C LYS A 97 -18.17 -15.84 -23.39
N TRP A 98 -17.81 -15.10 -22.34
CA TRP A 98 -16.49 -15.18 -21.73
C TRP A 98 -16.38 -16.36 -20.78
N LYS A 99 -15.29 -17.10 -20.93
CA LYS A 99 -14.98 -18.30 -20.17
C LYS A 99 -13.84 -18.08 -19.19
N GLY A 100 -13.27 -16.89 -19.14
CA GLY A 100 -12.13 -16.56 -18.29
C GLY A 100 -10.77 -16.88 -18.91
N SER A 101 -10.73 -17.53 -20.08
CA SER A 101 -9.50 -17.81 -20.82
C SER A 101 -9.07 -16.65 -21.73
N GLU A 102 -9.88 -15.60 -21.80
CA GLU A 102 -9.63 -14.46 -22.67
C GLU A 102 -8.62 -13.46 -22.09
N ILE A 103 -8.38 -13.52 -20.78
CA ILE A 103 -7.47 -12.60 -20.09
C ILE A 103 -6.57 -13.33 -19.09
N PHE A 104 -5.54 -12.61 -18.65
CA PHE A 104 -4.82 -12.90 -17.41
C PHE A 104 -4.99 -11.72 -16.45
N LYS A 105 -5.44 -11.95 -15.21
CA LYS A 105 -5.54 -10.92 -14.16
C LYS A 105 -4.36 -11.03 -13.20
N LEU A 106 -3.62 -9.94 -13.07
CA LEU A 106 -2.59 -9.74 -12.07
C LEU A 106 -3.00 -8.68 -11.04
N ASN A 107 -2.45 -8.83 -9.85
CA ASN A 107 -2.60 -7.90 -8.74
C ASN A 107 -1.29 -7.14 -8.53
N LEU A 108 -1.37 -5.84 -8.29
CA LEU A 108 -0.19 -5.00 -8.07
C LEU A 108 0.56 -5.42 -6.79
N TYR A 109 -0.19 -5.86 -5.77
CA TYR A 109 0.36 -6.35 -4.52
C TYR A 109 0.10 -7.86 -4.42
N PRO A 110 1.13 -8.72 -4.31
CA PRO A 110 0.94 -10.17 -4.28
C PRO A 110 0.32 -10.68 -2.97
N ILE A 111 0.35 -9.85 -1.93
CA ILE A 111 -0.22 -10.14 -0.62
C ILE A 111 -1.10 -8.97 -0.20
N ALA A 112 -2.18 -9.31 0.50
CA ALA A 112 -2.95 -8.37 1.25
C ALA A 112 -2.07 -7.73 2.35
N PHE A 113 -2.36 -6.48 2.68
CA PHE A 113 -1.78 -5.78 3.82
C PHE A 113 -2.95 -5.27 4.65
N ASP A 114 -3.64 -6.19 5.31
CA ASP A 114 -4.99 -5.92 5.83
C ASP A 114 -5.01 -5.15 7.13
N SER A 115 -3.91 -5.21 7.86
CA SER A 115 -3.85 -4.65 9.17
C SER A 115 -3.11 -3.33 9.15
N THR A 116 -3.91 -2.27 9.00
CA THR A 116 -3.61 -0.93 9.53
C THR A 116 -4.06 -0.81 10.99
N ASP A 117 -4.30 -1.94 11.69
CA ASP A 117 -4.83 -1.96 13.04
C ASP A 117 -3.83 -1.31 14.01
N SER A 118 -4.29 -0.28 14.71
CA SER A 118 -3.47 0.43 15.68
C SER A 118 -3.01 -0.46 16.84
N ALA A 119 -3.73 -1.55 17.13
CA ALA A 119 -3.35 -2.57 18.11
C ALA A 119 -1.98 -3.21 17.84
N LEU A 120 -1.59 -3.36 16.57
CA LEU A 120 -0.28 -3.92 16.22
C LEU A 120 0.87 -2.96 16.60
N TRP A 121 0.66 -1.65 16.49
CA TRP A 121 1.66 -0.66 16.91
C TRP A 121 1.90 -0.72 18.42
N HIS A 122 0.83 -0.87 19.20
CA HIS A 122 0.90 -1.06 20.65
C HIS A 122 1.57 -2.39 21.03
N MET A 123 1.24 -3.49 20.33
CA MET A 123 1.82 -4.82 20.57
C MET A 123 3.34 -4.80 20.46
N TYR A 124 3.88 -4.16 19.42
CA TYR A 124 5.32 -4.03 19.21
C TYR A 124 5.94 -2.82 19.92
N ARG A 125 5.14 -2.06 20.70
CA ARG A 125 5.56 -0.86 21.43
C ARG A 125 6.34 0.11 20.53
N LEU A 126 5.84 0.33 19.32
CA LEU A 126 6.46 1.26 18.38
C LEU A 126 6.39 2.66 18.99
N LYS A 127 7.56 3.20 19.31
CA LYS A 127 7.65 4.53 19.90
C LYS A 127 7.42 5.60 18.82
N LEU A 128 8.16 5.55 17.73
CA LEU A 128 8.13 6.59 16.70
C LEU A 128 7.85 6.00 15.32
N ILE A 129 6.88 6.57 14.62
CA ILE A 129 6.59 6.30 13.20
C ILE A 129 6.92 7.58 12.41
N VAL A 130 7.85 7.50 11.46
CA VAL A 130 8.20 8.62 10.57
C VAL A 130 7.82 8.28 9.14
N CYS A 131 6.88 9.02 8.59
CA CYS A 131 6.42 8.89 7.21
C CYS A 131 6.94 10.06 6.37
N THR A 132 7.36 9.80 5.14
CA THR A 132 7.90 10.83 4.23
C THR A 132 6.95 11.08 3.07
N GLY A 133 6.63 12.35 2.81
CA GLY A 133 5.75 12.77 1.73
C GLY A 133 4.46 13.38 2.26
N VAL A 134 4.47 14.68 2.57
CA VAL A 134 3.31 15.39 3.14
C VAL A 134 2.08 15.40 2.23
N SER A 135 2.22 15.12 0.92
CA SER A 135 1.07 14.93 0.02
C SER A 135 0.24 13.70 0.36
N TYR A 136 0.83 12.72 1.05
CA TYR A 136 0.20 11.46 1.48
C TYR A 136 -0.27 11.52 2.94
N LEU A 137 -0.37 12.72 3.52
CA LEU A 137 -0.75 12.93 4.91
C LEU A 137 -2.01 12.14 5.29
N ARG A 138 -3.05 12.25 4.44
CA ARG A 138 -4.33 11.57 4.65
C ARG A 138 -4.16 10.05 4.66
N ASP A 139 -3.38 9.51 3.72
CA ASP A 139 -3.15 8.07 3.62
C ASP A 139 -2.40 7.55 4.86
N PHE A 140 -1.37 8.27 5.32
CA PHE A 140 -0.67 7.91 6.56
C PHE A 140 -1.59 7.97 7.79
N PHE A 141 -2.48 8.96 7.88
CA PHE A 141 -3.43 9.02 8.98
C PHE A 141 -4.47 7.91 8.92
N ILE A 142 -4.95 7.55 7.74
CA ILE A 142 -5.86 6.41 7.58
C ILE A 142 -5.14 5.11 7.98
N CYS A 143 -3.87 4.96 7.63
CA CYS A 143 -3.09 3.76 7.91
C CYS A 143 -2.61 3.63 9.37
N PHE A 144 -2.31 4.73 10.05
CA PHE A 144 -1.70 4.68 11.40
C PHE A 144 -2.60 5.27 12.50
N GLY A 145 -3.58 6.11 12.14
CA GLY A 145 -4.42 6.86 13.07
C GLY A 145 -5.70 6.18 13.53
N GLY A 146 -5.82 4.86 13.39
CA GLY A 146 -7.06 4.11 13.64
C GLY A 146 -7.69 4.33 15.02
N ASN A 147 -9.00 4.63 15.00
CA ASN A 147 -9.97 5.01 16.04
C ASN A 147 -9.97 6.48 16.51
N SER A 148 -11.14 7.10 16.26
CA SER A 148 -11.51 8.52 16.29
C SER A 148 -11.45 9.24 17.64
N GLU A 149 -10.83 8.66 18.67
CA GLU A 149 -10.72 9.30 19.98
C GLU A 149 -9.50 10.23 20.08
N ASN A 150 -8.44 9.98 19.29
CA ASN A 150 -7.22 10.79 19.29
C ASN A 150 -7.07 11.71 18.06
N SER A 151 -8.07 11.73 17.16
CA SER A 151 -8.07 12.56 15.94
C SER A 151 -8.22 14.07 16.19
N ALA A 152 -8.19 14.52 17.45
CA ALA A 152 -8.61 15.86 17.82
C ALA A 152 -7.57 16.97 17.56
N THR A 153 -6.29 16.71 17.27
CA THR A 153 -5.39 17.80 16.82
C THR A 153 -4.15 17.27 16.10
N ILE A 154 -4.24 17.09 14.78
CA ILE A 154 -3.04 17.02 13.94
C ILE A 154 -2.29 18.34 14.09
N GLN A 155 -1.08 18.28 14.61
CA GLN A 155 -0.20 19.43 14.75
C GLN A 155 0.63 19.60 13.48
N TYR A 156 1.04 20.83 13.20
CA TYR A 156 1.95 21.11 12.09
C TYR A 156 2.92 22.23 12.45
N GLU A 157 4.10 22.18 11.83
CA GLU A 157 5.14 23.18 11.97
C GLU A 157 5.88 23.36 10.65
N ASP A 158 6.45 24.55 10.46
CA ASP A 158 7.20 24.90 9.27
C ASP A 158 8.70 25.06 9.60
N LEU A 159 9.55 24.26 8.96
CA LEU A 159 11.00 24.44 9.06
C LEU A 159 11.47 25.45 8.02
N SER A 160 12.15 26.48 8.50
CA SER A 160 12.88 27.41 7.62
C SER A 160 14.24 26.81 7.22
N PRO A 161 14.66 26.95 5.94
CA PRO A 161 16.01 26.63 5.46
C PRO A 161 17.11 27.37 6.24
N SER A 162 18.38 27.01 5.99
CA SER A 162 19.51 27.70 6.64
C SER A 162 19.52 29.19 6.28
N PRO A 163 19.91 30.08 7.21
CA PRO A 163 20.13 31.49 6.90
C PRO A 163 21.07 31.64 5.70
N GLY A 164 20.70 32.49 4.72
CA GLY A 164 21.47 32.67 3.48
C GLY A 164 21.27 31.59 2.41
N SER A 165 20.35 30.64 2.59
CA SER A 165 19.95 29.69 1.55
C SER A 165 19.31 30.43 0.36
N LYS A 166 19.67 30.03 -0.87
CA LYS A 166 19.01 30.52 -2.10
C LYS A 166 17.55 30.07 -2.22
N VAL A 167 17.17 29.03 -1.46
CA VAL A 167 15.81 28.51 -1.38
C VAL A 167 15.21 28.96 -0.06
N GLU A 168 14.15 29.76 -0.13
CA GLU A 168 13.46 30.34 1.04
C GLU A 168 12.20 29.58 1.44
N ASN A 169 11.73 28.68 0.58
CA ASN A 169 10.52 27.91 0.81
C ASN A 169 10.61 27.19 2.16
N LYS A 170 9.56 27.31 2.98
CA LYS A 170 9.43 26.56 4.23
C LYS A 170 9.12 25.10 3.96
N ARG A 171 9.35 24.24 4.96
CA ARG A 171 9.09 22.80 4.92
C ARG A 171 8.10 22.46 6.01
N ARG A 172 6.84 22.28 5.62
CA ARG A 172 5.80 21.86 6.56
C ARG A 172 5.99 20.40 6.91
N PHE A 173 5.87 20.07 8.19
CA PHE A 173 5.69 18.70 8.65
C PHE A 173 4.52 18.65 9.64
N TYR A 174 4.01 17.45 9.87
CA TYR A 174 2.84 17.20 10.69
C TYR A 174 3.17 16.14 11.73
N TRP A 175 2.48 16.16 12.87
CA TRP A 175 2.61 15.11 13.86
C TRP A 175 1.34 14.96 14.70
N VAL A 176 1.21 13.78 15.31
CA VAL A 176 0.18 13.47 16.30
C VAL A 176 0.72 12.46 17.31
N HIS A 177 0.22 12.50 18.55
CA HIS A 177 0.36 11.37 19.46
C HIS A 177 -0.80 10.41 19.23
N LEU A 178 -0.49 9.21 18.75
CA LEU A 178 -1.50 8.17 18.53
C LEU A 178 -1.97 7.59 19.87
N ASP A 179 -1.11 7.63 20.90
CA ASP A 179 -1.38 7.26 22.28
C ASP A 179 -0.28 7.82 23.22
N GLN A 180 -0.24 7.40 24.48
CA GLN A 180 0.75 7.85 25.49
C GLN A 180 2.22 7.43 25.18
N HIS A 181 2.42 6.54 24.20
CA HIS A 181 3.66 5.85 23.88
C HIS A 181 4.02 5.90 22.39
N THR A 182 3.09 6.26 21.50
CA THR A 182 3.34 6.28 20.05
C THR A 182 3.16 7.68 19.45
N THR A 183 4.18 8.17 18.75
CA THR A 183 4.13 9.42 17.99
C THR A 183 4.25 9.13 16.50
N LEU A 184 3.31 9.64 15.72
CA LEU A 184 3.37 9.65 14.26
C LEU A 184 3.85 11.01 13.78
N VAL A 185 4.85 11.04 12.91
CA VAL A 185 5.37 12.25 12.27
C VAL A 185 5.35 12.07 10.76
N VAL A 186 4.77 13.03 10.04
CA VAL A 186 4.78 13.08 8.57
C VAL A 186 5.65 14.25 8.12
N ILE A 187 6.79 13.96 7.51
CA ILE A 187 7.78 14.93 7.05
C ILE A 187 7.79 15.05 5.52
N PRO A 188 8.32 16.13 4.92
CA PRO A 188 8.52 16.20 3.48
C PRO A 188 9.46 15.10 2.97
N PHE A 189 9.43 14.85 1.65
CA PHE A 189 10.42 14.00 1.01
C PHE A 189 11.85 14.50 1.25
N PHE A 190 12.83 13.62 1.21
CA PHE A 190 14.25 14.00 1.39
C PHE A 190 14.82 14.78 0.20
N SER A 191 14.16 14.76 -0.96
CA SER A 191 14.60 15.38 -2.20
C SER A 191 13.64 16.48 -2.70
N GLY A 192 14.09 17.23 -3.70
CA GLY A 192 13.29 18.28 -4.34
C GLY A 192 13.36 19.64 -3.66
N SER A 193 12.87 20.68 -4.35
CA SER A 193 12.91 22.08 -3.88
C SER A 193 12.00 22.37 -2.68
N TYR A 194 11.09 21.45 -2.36
CA TYR A 194 10.20 21.47 -1.20
C TYR A 194 10.47 20.32 -0.20
N GLY A 195 11.59 19.60 -0.36
CA GLY A 195 12.00 18.50 0.52
C GLY A 195 13.08 18.86 1.53
N LEU A 196 13.40 17.92 2.43
CA LEU A 196 14.46 17.99 3.43
C LEU A 196 15.85 17.75 2.80
N ASN A 197 16.17 18.60 1.83
CA ASN A 197 17.28 18.43 0.89
C ASN A 197 18.64 18.96 1.38
N SER A 198 18.81 19.18 2.68
CA SER A 198 20.08 19.62 3.25
C SER A 198 20.29 19.03 4.64
N ASN A 199 21.56 18.86 5.01
CA ASN A 199 21.94 18.40 6.35
C ASN A 199 21.38 19.33 7.45
N TYR A 200 21.31 20.63 7.18
CA TYR A 200 20.71 21.60 8.10
C TYR A 200 19.22 21.28 8.37
N LEU A 201 18.43 21.06 7.31
CA LEU A 201 17.02 20.71 7.43
C LEU A 201 16.82 19.35 8.11
N LEU A 202 17.65 18.35 7.76
CA LEU A 202 17.63 17.01 8.37
C LEU A 202 17.96 17.07 9.87
N GLN A 203 18.97 17.84 10.27
CA GLN A 203 19.32 18.03 11.68
C GLN A 203 18.19 18.73 12.44
N LYS A 204 17.59 19.77 11.84
CA LYS A 204 16.52 20.55 12.44
C LYS A 204 15.25 19.73 12.66
N ILE A 205 14.82 18.95 11.66
CA ILE A 205 13.67 18.05 11.82
C ILE A 205 13.98 16.93 12.82
N GLY A 206 15.18 16.36 12.82
CA GLY A 206 15.58 15.31 13.76
C GLY A 206 15.56 15.80 15.22
N ASN A 207 16.08 17.01 15.47
CA ASN A 207 16.00 17.64 16.78
C ASN A 207 14.54 17.91 17.18
N ARG A 208 13.73 18.41 16.25
CA ARG A 208 12.33 18.72 16.54
C ARG A 208 11.49 17.48 16.82
N ILE A 209 11.70 16.38 16.08
CA ILE A 209 11.08 15.08 16.36
C ILE A 209 11.45 14.58 17.76
N ARG A 210 12.72 14.74 18.16
CA ARG A 210 13.17 14.37 19.51
C ARG A 210 12.44 15.15 20.61
N GLU A 211 12.17 16.43 20.40
CA GLU A 211 11.45 17.29 21.35
C GLU A 211 9.95 16.96 21.41
N ILE A 212 9.35 16.61 20.27
CA ILE A 212 7.92 16.26 20.19
C ILE A 212 7.66 14.90 20.84
N CYS A 213 8.57 13.94 20.72
CA CYS A 213 8.40 12.62 21.31
C CYS A 213 8.44 12.68 22.84
N PRO A 214 7.39 12.23 23.56
CA PRO A 214 7.31 12.33 25.03
C PRO A 214 8.22 11.34 25.78
N TYR A 215 8.97 10.49 25.06
CA TYR A 215 9.87 9.47 25.61
C TYR A 215 11.22 9.49 24.89
N ARG A 216 12.24 8.94 25.56
CA ARG A 216 13.56 8.78 24.96
C ARG A 216 13.54 7.74 23.84
N ILE A 217 14.01 8.18 22.67
CA ILE A 217 14.31 7.35 21.50
C ILE A 217 15.83 7.09 21.49
N GLY A 218 16.22 5.81 21.44
CA GLY A 218 17.61 5.38 21.59
C GLY A 218 18.01 5.15 23.05
N HIS A 219 19.05 4.34 23.24
CA HIS A 219 19.68 4.07 24.54
C HIS A 219 20.39 5.31 25.08
#